data_AF-A0A3M1S2N8-F1
#
_entry.id   AF-A0A3M1S2N8-F1
#
_cell.length_a   1.000
_cell.length_b   1.000
_cell.length_c   1.000
_cell.angle_alpha   90.00
_cell.angle_beta   90.00
_cell.angle_gamma   90.00
#
_symmetry.space_group_name_H-M   'P 1'
#
loop_
_entity.id
_entity.type
_entity.pdbx_description
1 polymer ?
#
loop_
_entity_poly.entity_id
_entity_poly.type
_entity_poly.pdbx_seq_one_letter_code
_entity_poly.pdbx_strand_id
1 'polypeptide(L)'
;MIVTIDGPAGAGKSTVAKRTARRLGFDYLDTGAMYRAVALAGIRAGVDWNVPEQLEALLPNLDIRFDGERVLLNGEDVSEAVRTPEVTAVTRFAADNPTIRAELVRRQQEIGATRNLVTEGRDQGTVVFPHAECKIYLWASPEE
;
A
#
# COMPACT_ATOMS: atom_id res chain seq x y z
N MET A 1 -2.51 7.86 -17.15
CA MET A 1 -2.40 8.97 -16.18
C MET A 1 -2.37 8.42 -14.77
N ILE A 2 -1.39 8.86 -14.00
CA ILE A 2 -1.22 8.52 -12.59
C ILE A 2 -1.45 9.78 -11.75
N VAL A 3 -2.30 9.66 -10.74
CA VAL A 3 -2.55 10.68 -9.72
C VAL A 3 -2.04 10.15 -8.39
N THR A 4 -1.07 10.82 -7.78
CA THR A 4 -0.57 10.44 -6.44
C THR A 4 -1.14 11.36 -5.38
N ILE A 5 -1.52 10.78 -4.24
CA ILE A 5 -1.99 11.50 -3.06
C ILE A 5 -1.15 11.08 -1.86
N ASP A 6 -0.19 11.93 -1.50
CA ASP A 6 0.74 11.71 -0.40
C ASP A 6 0.33 12.49 0.86
N GLY A 7 0.87 12.11 2.01
CA GLY A 7 0.61 12.82 3.28
C GLY A 7 0.67 11.93 4.53
N PRO A 8 0.63 12.53 5.73
CA PRO A 8 0.71 11.77 6.98
C PRO A 8 -0.53 10.87 7.19
N ALA A 9 -0.41 9.89 8.09
CA ALA A 9 -1.58 9.13 8.55
C ALA A 9 -2.60 10.09 9.17
N GLY A 10 -3.90 9.79 9.06
CA GLY A 10 -4.97 10.66 9.57
C GLY A 10 -5.42 11.77 8.62
N ALA A 11 -4.59 12.20 7.64
CA ALA A 11 -4.92 13.32 6.74
C ALA A 11 -6.05 13.08 5.70
N GLY A 12 -6.88 12.04 5.87
CA GLY A 12 -8.01 11.77 4.97
C GLY A 12 -7.68 11.24 3.57
N LYS A 13 -6.41 10.87 3.30
CA LYS A 13 -5.93 10.46 1.98
C LYS A 13 -6.77 9.37 1.31
N SER A 14 -7.01 8.26 1.98
CA SER A 14 -7.74 7.13 1.39
C SER A 14 -9.17 7.54 1.01
N THR A 15 -9.82 8.40 1.79
CA THR A 15 -11.15 8.95 1.46
C THR A 15 -11.12 9.80 0.20
N VAL A 16 -10.16 10.73 0.11
CA VAL A 16 -10.00 11.60 -1.06
C VAL A 16 -9.62 10.79 -2.30
N ALA A 17 -8.64 9.88 -2.19
CA ALA A 17 -8.18 9.03 -3.28
C ALA A 17 -9.30 8.16 -3.85
N LYS A 18 -10.07 7.47 -3.00
CA LYS A 18 -11.22 6.66 -3.43
C LYS A 18 -12.26 7.49 -4.17
N ARG A 19 -12.61 8.67 -3.65
CA ARG A 19 -13.61 9.56 -4.29
C ARG A 19 -13.10 10.09 -5.63
N THR A 20 -11.83 10.47 -5.70
CA THR A 20 -11.18 10.94 -6.93
C THR A 20 -11.15 9.84 -7.98
N ALA A 21 -10.72 8.62 -7.63
CA ALA A 21 -10.70 7.47 -8.52
C ALA A 21 -12.09 7.20 -9.13
N ARG A 22 -13.13 7.12 -8.27
CA ARG A 22 -14.52 6.93 -8.71
C ARG A 22 -15.01 8.04 -9.65
N ARG A 23 -14.70 9.31 -9.34
CA ARG A 23 -15.14 10.45 -10.14
C ARG A 23 -14.45 10.51 -11.51
N LEU A 24 -13.19 10.05 -11.59
CA LEU A 24 -12.42 10.00 -12.83
C LEU A 24 -12.63 8.70 -13.63
N GLY A 25 -13.25 7.68 -13.04
CA GLY A 25 -13.31 6.34 -13.62
C GLY A 25 -11.94 5.65 -13.66
N PHE A 26 -11.07 5.97 -12.70
CA PHE A 26 -9.72 5.41 -12.58
C PHE A 26 -9.70 4.28 -11.56
N ASP A 27 -8.70 3.41 -11.66
CA ASP A 27 -8.42 2.43 -10.62
C ASP A 27 -7.90 3.12 -9.35
N TYR A 28 -8.20 2.53 -8.19
CA TYR A 28 -7.67 2.97 -6.90
C TYR A 28 -6.68 1.94 -6.34
N LEU A 29 -5.52 2.40 -5.90
CA LEU A 29 -4.51 1.56 -5.25
C LEU A 29 -4.24 2.04 -3.81
N ASP A 30 -4.64 1.22 -2.83
CA ASP A 30 -4.31 1.38 -1.40
C ASP A 30 -2.94 0.74 -1.14
N THR A 31 -1.87 1.52 -1.29
CA THR A 31 -0.50 1.00 -1.09
C THR A 31 -0.24 0.63 0.36
N GLY A 32 -0.90 1.31 1.30
CA GLY A 32 -0.85 0.97 2.72
C GLY A 32 -1.34 -0.45 2.97
N ALA A 33 -2.39 -0.89 2.26
CA ALA A 33 -2.88 -2.26 2.34
C ALA A 33 -1.88 -3.28 1.77
N MET A 34 -1.03 -2.93 0.80
CA MET A 34 0.02 -3.83 0.31
C MET A 34 1.03 -4.13 1.42
N TYR A 35 1.55 -3.10 2.09
CA TYR A 35 2.49 -3.30 3.21
C TYR A 35 1.83 -4.05 4.37
N ARG A 36 0.56 -3.75 4.68
CA ARG A 36 -0.20 -4.46 5.71
C ARG A 36 -0.46 -5.93 5.34
N ALA A 37 -0.63 -6.25 4.06
CA ALA A 37 -0.77 -7.63 3.60
C ALA A 37 0.53 -8.43 3.78
N VAL A 38 1.70 -7.82 3.52
CA VAL A 38 3.01 -8.44 3.82
C VAL A 38 3.16 -8.66 5.33
N ALA A 39 2.80 -7.67 6.14
CA ALA A 39 2.86 -7.80 7.60
C ALA A 39 1.89 -8.88 8.13
N LEU A 40 0.68 -8.97 7.59
CA LEU A 40 -0.26 -10.04 7.91
C LEU A 40 0.30 -11.42 7.55
N ALA A 41 0.97 -11.56 6.41
CA ALA A 41 1.65 -12.79 6.04
C ALA A 41 2.75 -13.15 7.05
N GLY A 42 3.53 -12.15 7.51
CA GLY A 42 4.53 -12.33 8.57
C GLY A 42 3.94 -12.84 9.88
N ILE A 43 2.82 -12.26 10.33
CA ILE A 43 2.08 -12.73 11.53
C ILE A 43 1.68 -14.19 11.35
N ARG A 44 1.04 -14.53 10.21
CA ARG A 44 0.54 -15.88 9.93
C ARG A 44 1.66 -16.93 9.84
N ALA A 45 2.83 -16.53 9.36
CA ALA A 45 4.01 -17.39 9.28
C ALA A 45 4.80 -17.47 10.60
N GLY A 46 4.47 -16.63 11.60
CA GLY A 46 5.17 -16.60 12.88
C GLY A 46 6.62 -16.13 12.76
N VAL A 47 6.90 -15.17 11.87
CA VAL A 47 8.27 -14.67 11.67
C VAL A 47 8.79 -13.96 12.92
N ASP A 48 10.08 -14.08 13.16
CA ASP A 48 10.77 -13.21 14.12
C ASP A 48 10.99 -11.83 13.46
N TRP A 49 10.32 -10.81 13.97
CA TRP A 49 10.42 -9.43 13.48
C TRP A 49 11.83 -8.82 13.62
N ASN A 50 12.72 -9.46 14.38
CA ASN A 50 14.13 -9.08 14.48
C ASN A 50 15.02 -9.77 13.44
N VAL A 51 14.46 -10.66 12.62
CA VAL A 51 15.15 -11.37 11.54
C VAL A 51 14.48 -10.99 10.21
N PRO A 52 14.83 -9.83 9.61
CA PRO A 52 14.17 -9.30 8.41
C PRO A 52 14.09 -10.31 7.25
N GLU A 53 15.10 -11.18 7.14
CA GLU A 53 15.20 -12.21 6.11
C GLU A 53 14.03 -13.20 6.14
N GLN A 54 13.43 -13.45 7.31
CA GLN A 54 12.25 -14.31 7.42
C GLN A 54 11.03 -13.71 6.74
N LEU A 55 10.85 -12.38 6.85
CA LEU A 55 9.76 -11.68 6.19
C LEU A 55 10.02 -11.57 4.68
N GLU A 56 11.26 -11.32 4.29
CA GLU A 56 11.69 -11.27 2.88
C GLU A 56 11.45 -12.61 2.16
N ALA A 57 11.73 -13.73 2.84
CA ALA A 57 11.52 -15.07 2.28
C ALA A 57 10.06 -15.37 1.92
N LEU A 58 9.09 -14.63 2.46
CA LEU A 58 7.68 -14.78 2.11
C LEU A 58 7.34 -14.14 0.76
N LEU A 59 8.00 -13.03 0.38
CA LEU A 59 7.64 -12.19 -0.77
C LEU A 59 7.39 -12.94 -2.09
N PRO A 60 8.22 -13.93 -2.50
CA PRO A 60 8.04 -14.58 -3.79
C PRO A 60 6.72 -15.34 -3.91
N ASN A 61 6.15 -15.76 -2.77
CA ASN A 61 4.93 -16.56 -2.71
C ASN A 61 3.69 -15.73 -2.35
N LEU A 62 3.84 -14.41 -2.09
CA LEU A 62 2.70 -13.55 -1.78
C LEU A 62 2.08 -13.02 -3.06
N ASP A 63 0.83 -13.40 -3.31
CA ASP A 63 -0.04 -12.81 -4.31
C ASP A 63 -0.97 -11.79 -3.65
N ILE A 64 -0.70 -10.50 -3.88
CA ILE A 64 -1.49 -9.39 -3.34
C ILE A 64 -2.26 -8.77 -4.50
N ARG A 65 -3.59 -8.85 -4.45
CA ARG A 65 -4.47 -8.29 -5.49
C ARG A 65 -5.50 -7.34 -4.90
N PHE A 66 -5.92 -6.40 -5.74
CA PHE A 66 -6.99 -5.47 -5.44
C PHE A 66 -8.17 -5.78 -6.34
N ASP A 67 -9.34 -6.02 -5.74
CA ASP A 67 -10.62 -6.22 -6.42
C ASP A 67 -11.63 -5.20 -5.90
N GLY A 68 -11.71 -4.06 -6.59
CA GLY A 68 -12.43 -2.89 -6.11
C GLY A 68 -11.84 -2.39 -4.79
N GLU A 69 -12.58 -2.54 -3.69
CA GLU A 69 -12.10 -2.18 -2.35
C GLU A 69 -11.51 -3.35 -1.57
N ARG A 70 -11.60 -4.57 -2.13
CA ARG A 70 -11.10 -5.77 -1.48
C ARG A 70 -9.61 -5.91 -1.66
N VAL A 71 -8.96 -6.38 -0.60
CA VAL A 71 -7.55 -6.76 -0.59
C VAL A 71 -7.50 -8.27 -0.50
N LEU A 72 -7.01 -8.91 -1.56
CA LEU A 72 -6.84 -10.36 -1.61
C LEU A 72 -5.38 -10.70 -1.33
N LEU A 73 -5.15 -11.64 -0.41
CA LEU A 73 -3.84 -12.21 -0.11
C LEU A 73 -3.90 -13.71 -0.39
N ASN A 74 -3.17 -14.18 -1.39
CA ASN A 74 -3.19 -15.58 -1.85
C ASN A 74 -4.60 -16.09 -2.15
N GLY A 75 -5.45 -15.22 -2.70
CA GLY A 75 -6.85 -15.50 -3.04
C GLY A 75 -7.85 -15.37 -1.88
N GLU A 76 -7.40 -15.14 -0.65
CA GLU A 76 -8.26 -14.89 0.51
C GLU A 76 -8.56 -13.40 0.67
N ASP A 77 -9.83 -13.04 0.91
CA ASP A 77 -10.19 -11.66 1.26
C ASP A 77 -9.70 -11.32 2.68
N VAL A 78 -8.69 -10.47 2.74
CA VAL A 78 -8.06 -10.01 3.98
C VAL A 78 -8.37 -8.55 4.28
N SER A 79 -9.39 -7.96 3.65
CA SER A 79 -9.71 -6.53 3.73
C SER A 79 -9.86 -6.01 5.16
N GLU A 80 -10.48 -6.79 6.05
CA GLU A 80 -10.60 -6.44 7.47
C GLU A 80 -9.33 -6.80 8.25
N ALA A 81 -8.76 -7.98 7.98
CA ALA A 81 -7.57 -8.48 8.67
C ALA A 81 -6.37 -7.54 8.52
N VAL A 82 -6.13 -6.98 7.33
CA VAL A 82 -5.04 -6.03 7.09
C VAL A 82 -5.25 -4.67 7.78
N ARG A 83 -6.40 -4.43 8.43
CA ARG A 83 -6.71 -3.16 9.12
C ARG A 83 -6.77 -3.32 10.63
N THR A 84 -6.45 -4.49 11.16
CA THR A 84 -6.42 -4.72 12.60
C THR A 84 -5.30 -3.91 13.28
N PRO A 85 -5.45 -3.57 14.57
CA PRO A 85 -4.38 -2.93 15.34
C PRO A 85 -3.10 -3.76 15.38
N GLU A 86 -3.24 -5.09 15.44
CA GLU A 86 -2.12 -6.04 15.45
C GLU A 86 -1.27 -5.91 14.18
N VAL A 87 -1.89 -5.97 12.98
CA VAL A 87 -1.18 -5.77 11.71
C VAL A 87 -0.58 -4.38 11.63
N THR A 88 -1.32 -3.36 12.05
CA THR A 88 -0.87 -1.97 12.04
C THR A 88 0.42 -1.80 12.86
N ALA A 89 0.51 -2.44 14.03
CA ALA A 89 1.67 -2.35 14.91
C ALA A 89 2.96 -2.91 14.29
N VAL A 90 2.85 -3.92 13.41
CA VAL A 90 4.00 -4.56 12.76
C VAL A 90 4.22 -4.14 11.31
N THR A 91 3.35 -3.30 10.74
CA THR A 91 3.46 -2.85 9.34
C THR A 91 4.80 -2.16 9.04
N ARG A 92 5.36 -1.47 10.04
CA ARG A 92 6.67 -0.80 9.91
C ARG A 92 7.78 -1.74 9.48
N PHE A 93 7.76 -3.02 9.90
CA PHE A 93 8.80 -3.98 9.53
C PHE A 93 8.78 -4.30 8.02
N ALA A 94 7.61 -4.26 7.38
CA ALA A 94 7.50 -4.38 5.93
C ALA A 94 7.84 -3.06 5.22
N ALA A 95 7.39 -1.92 5.78
CA ALA A 95 7.56 -0.60 5.16
C ALA A 95 9.01 -0.08 5.20
N ASP A 96 9.74 -0.38 6.28
CA ASP A 96 11.11 0.06 6.52
C ASP A 96 12.16 -0.92 5.95
N ASN A 97 11.75 -2.14 5.59
CA ASN A 97 12.62 -3.12 4.96
C ASN A 97 12.89 -2.75 3.48
N PRO A 98 14.15 -2.49 3.07
CA PRO A 98 14.46 -2.04 1.71
C PRO A 98 14.12 -3.06 0.62
N THR A 99 14.32 -4.35 0.89
CA THR A 99 14.05 -5.46 -0.06
C THR A 99 12.55 -5.56 -0.35
N ILE A 100 11.73 -5.57 0.72
CA ILE A 100 10.26 -5.59 0.61
C ILE A 100 9.77 -4.34 -0.09
N ARG A 101 10.26 -3.17 0.33
CA ARG A 101 9.87 -1.90 -0.26
C ARG A 101 10.19 -1.83 -1.75
N ALA A 102 11.39 -2.24 -2.16
CA ALA A 102 11.77 -2.25 -3.58
C ALA A 102 10.84 -3.15 -4.41
N GLU A 103 10.52 -4.34 -3.91
CA GLU A 103 9.62 -5.26 -4.60
C GLU A 103 8.18 -4.72 -4.67
N LEU A 104 7.65 -4.15 -3.58
CA LEU A 104 6.32 -3.57 -3.60
C LEU A 104 6.25 -2.32 -4.50
N VAL A 105 7.30 -1.51 -4.58
CA VAL A 105 7.39 -0.39 -5.53
C VAL A 105 7.34 -0.89 -6.96
N ARG A 106 8.11 -1.93 -7.29
CA ARG A 106 8.08 -2.56 -8.62
C ARG A 106 6.67 -3.03 -8.99
N ARG A 107 5.98 -3.74 -8.09
CA ARG A 107 4.59 -4.19 -8.31
C ARG A 107 3.61 -3.04 -8.49
N GLN A 108 3.74 -1.96 -7.71
CA GLN A 108 2.92 -0.75 -7.87
C GLN A 108 3.13 -0.13 -9.26
N GLN A 109 4.38 0.01 -9.69
CA GLN A 109 4.73 0.55 -11.01
C GLN A 109 4.15 -0.29 -12.15
N GLU A 110 4.18 -1.61 -12.03
CA GLU A 110 3.58 -2.53 -13.02
C GLU A 110 2.06 -2.36 -13.13
N ILE A 111 1.37 -2.18 -12.00
CA ILE A 111 -0.07 -1.85 -11.97
C ILE A 111 -0.33 -0.52 -12.68
N GLY A 112 0.48 0.51 -12.39
CA GLY A 112 0.34 1.85 -12.96
C GLY A 112 0.72 1.95 -14.44
N ALA A 113 1.52 1.02 -14.98
CA ALA A 113 2.02 1.08 -16.35
C ALA A 113 0.93 0.86 -17.41
N THR A 114 -0.16 0.16 -17.07
CA THR A 114 -1.19 -0.24 -18.04
C THR A 114 -2.54 0.43 -17.81
N ARG A 115 -2.66 1.29 -16.78
CA ARG A 115 -3.95 1.77 -16.28
C ARG A 115 -3.92 3.25 -15.91
N ASN A 116 -5.10 3.87 -15.90
CA ASN A 116 -5.27 5.14 -15.21
C ASN A 116 -5.48 4.87 -13.73
N LEU A 117 -4.65 5.47 -12.89
CA LEU A 117 -4.52 5.08 -11.48
C LEU A 117 -4.54 6.29 -10.56
N VAL A 118 -5.31 6.21 -9.48
CA VAL A 118 -5.18 7.06 -8.30
C VAL A 118 -4.58 6.21 -7.18
N THR A 119 -3.42 6.61 -6.68
CA THR A 119 -2.68 5.91 -5.64
C THR A 119 -2.42 6.82 -4.44
N GLU A 120 -2.41 6.26 -3.24
CA GLU A 120 -2.15 7.02 -2.02
C GLU A 120 -1.11 6.34 -1.13
N GLY A 121 -0.32 7.17 -0.44
CA GLY A 121 0.76 6.71 0.43
C GLY A 121 1.52 7.87 1.07
N ARG A 122 2.81 7.66 1.35
CA ARG A 122 3.69 8.68 1.96
C ARG A 122 4.67 9.30 0.96
N ASP A 123 4.98 8.58 -0.11
CA ASP A 123 6.05 8.85 -1.07
C ASP A 123 5.72 8.33 -2.48
N GLN A 124 4.43 8.27 -2.82
CA GLN A 124 3.94 7.85 -4.12
C GLN A 124 4.44 8.79 -5.23
N GLY A 125 4.34 10.10 -5.05
CA GLY A 125 4.76 11.08 -6.05
C GLY A 125 6.27 11.33 -6.10
N THR A 126 7.02 10.89 -5.09
CA THR A 126 8.47 11.14 -4.98
C THR A 126 9.31 9.91 -5.30
N VAL A 127 8.87 8.72 -4.89
CA VAL A 127 9.64 7.47 -5.04
C VAL A 127 8.95 6.50 -6.01
N VAL A 128 7.66 6.24 -5.82
CA VAL A 128 6.98 5.16 -6.58
C VAL A 128 6.69 5.60 -8.02
N PHE A 129 6.11 6.78 -8.18
CA PHE A 129 5.72 7.38 -9.45
C PHE A 129 6.30 8.80 -9.56
N PRO A 130 7.63 8.94 -9.67
CA PRO A 130 8.29 10.24 -9.78
C PRO A 130 7.88 11.02 -11.05
N HIS A 131 7.29 10.34 -12.03
CA HIS A 131 6.79 10.94 -13.27
C HIS A 131 5.26 11.00 -13.34
N ALA A 132 4.55 10.81 -12.23
CA ALA A 132 3.10 10.97 -12.18
C ALA A 132 2.67 12.37 -12.66
N GLU A 133 1.66 12.41 -13.52
CA GLU A 133 1.17 13.63 -14.16
C GLU A 133 0.45 14.57 -13.18
N CYS A 134 -0.08 14.03 -12.08
CA CYS A 134 -0.66 14.82 -10.99
C CYS A 134 -0.17 14.30 -9.64
N LYS A 135 0.38 15.21 -8.82
CA LYS A 135 0.88 14.91 -7.48
C LYS A 135 0.24 15.85 -6.48
N ILE A 136 -0.44 15.28 -5.50
CA ILE A 136 -1.14 16.00 -4.44
C ILE A 136 -0.51 15.60 -3.11
N TYR A 137 -0.24 16.57 -2.25
CA TYR A 137 0.14 16.31 -0.87
C TYR A 137 -0.97 16.84 0.05
N LEU A 138 -1.61 15.94 0.79
CA LEU A 138 -2.60 16.26 1.81
C LEU A 138 -1.92 16.41 3.15
N TRP A 139 -2.31 17.46 3.87
CA TRP A 139 -1.82 17.76 5.20
C TRP A 139 -3.01 18.12 6.08
N ALA A 140 -2.95 17.69 7.34
CA ALA A 140 -3.94 17.93 8.38
C ALA A 140 -3.18 18.19 9.69
N SER A 141 -3.78 18.93 10.62
CA SER A 141 -3.15 19.14 11.93
C SER A 141 -3.25 17.86 12.79
N PRO A 142 -2.39 17.67 13.80
CA PRO A 142 -2.47 16.50 14.67
C PRO A 142 -3.79 16.39 15.46
N GLU A 143 -4.51 17.50 15.64
CA GLU A 143 -5.77 17.59 16.38
C GLU A 143 -7.01 17.20 15.55
N GLU A 144 -6.88 17.11 14.22
CA GLU A 144 -7.93 16.66 13.29
C GLU A 144 -8.02 15.13 13.21
#